data_AF-A0A8J4TCG3-F1
#
_entry.id   AF-A0A8J4TCG3-F1
#
_cell.length_a   1.000
_cell.length_b   1.000
_cell.length_c   1.000
_cell.angle_alpha   90.00
_cell.angle_beta   90.00
_cell.angle_gamma   90.00
#
_symmetry.space_group_name_H-M   'P 1'
#
loop_
_entity.id
_entity.type
_entity.pdbx_description
1 polymer ?
#
loop_
_entity_poly.entity_id
_entity_poly.type
_entity_poly.pdbx_seq_one_letter_code
_entity_poly.pdbx_strand_id
1 'polypeptide(L)'
;CPPNLHKQDGYSCQLNQGRCYGGECKTRDSQCKYIWGTKAGVSEKHCYEKLNTEGTEKGNCGKDGEKWIPCSKHGGRVLLDDDTDLGYVEDGTACGPSMMCLERKCVLISSLNLTACPSGPNGRVCSSHGVCNNEATCTCDEFWAGTDCSMHDPRKEPAAVEDEGPKGPSATNLIIGSIAGAILMAAIVLGGTGWGF
;
A
#
# COMPACT_ATOMS: atom_id res chain seq x y z
N CYS A 1 6.92 6.75 13.11
CA CYS A 1 6.23 6.13 11.95
C CYS A 1 4.74 6.44 12.06
N PRO A 2 4.05 6.75 10.95
CA PRO A 2 2.60 6.77 10.93
C PRO A 2 2.01 5.42 11.35
N PRO A 3 0.72 5.37 11.76
CA PRO A 3 0.00 4.12 11.97
C PRO A 3 0.07 3.19 10.75
N ASN A 4 0.03 1.88 10.98
CA ASN A 4 0.06 0.90 9.91
C ASN A 4 -1.32 0.84 9.23
N LEU A 5 -1.44 1.51 8.08
CA LEU A 5 -2.64 1.53 7.27
C LEU A 5 -2.61 0.42 6.23
N HIS A 6 -3.75 -0.23 6.02
CA HIS A 6 -3.95 -1.21 4.97
C HIS A 6 -5.26 -0.96 4.24
N LYS A 7 -5.44 -1.61 3.08
CA LYS A 7 -6.70 -1.53 2.33
C LYS A 7 -7.86 -1.99 3.23
N GLN A 8 -9.00 -1.32 3.09
CA GLN A 8 -10.22 -1.73 3.77
C GLN A 8 -10.63 -3.15 3.35
N ASP A 9 -11.40 -3.82 4.20
CA ASP A 9 -11.93 -5.13 3.90
C ASP A 9 -12.84 -5.11 2.66
N GLY A 10 -12.81 -6.19 1.88
CA GLY A 10 -13.59 -6.35 0.65
C GLY A 10 -12.86 -5.94 -0.64
N TYR A 11 -11.73 -5.21 -0.56
CA TYR A 11 -10.91 -4.93 -1.74
C TYR A 11 -10.46 -6.21 -2.44
N SER A 12 -10.52 -6.27 -3.78
CA SER A 12 -9.95 -7.39 -4.52
C SER A 12 -8.42 -7.43 -4.40
N CYS A 13 -7.85 -8.63 -4.36
CA CYS A 13 -6.40 -8.84 -4.37
C CYS A 13 -6.02 -10.07 -5.22
N GLN A 14 -4.72 -10.23 -5.52
CA GLN A 14 -4.17 -11.31 -6.36
C GLN A 14 -4.95 -11.54 -7.67
N LEU A 15 -5.07 -10.49 -8.51
CA LEU A 15 -5.80 -10.55 -9.78
C LEU A 15 -7.25 -11.03 -9.64
N ASN A 16 -7.96 -10.54 -8.62
CA ASN A 16 -9.35 -10.89 -8.28
C ASN A 16 -9.56 -12.34 -7.79
N GLN A 17 -8.51 -13.04 -7.37
CA GLN A 17 -8.62 -14.38 -6.77
C GLN A 17 -8.96 -14.35 -5.27
N GLY A 18 -8.77 -13.21 -4.61
CA GLY A 18 -9.04 -13.04 -3.18
C GLY A 18 -9.67 -11.71 -2.82
N ARG A 19 -9.91 -11.54 -1.51
CA ARG A 19 -10.29 -10.25 -0.92
C ARG A 19 -9.34 -9.89 0.21
N CYS A 20 -9.14 -8.60 0.40
CA CYS A 20 -8.54 -8.05 1.61
C CYS A 20 -9.51 -8.26 2.78
N TYR A 21 -9.01 -8.83 3.86
CA TYR A 21 -9.74 -8.98 5.12
C TYR A 21 -8.74 -8.97 6.27
N GLY A 22 -8.87 -8.01 7.20
CA GLY A 22 -7.93 -7.84 8.30
C GLY A 22 -6.51 -7.50 7.85
N GLY A 23 -6.37 -6.80 6.71
CA GLY A 23 -5.08 -6.41 6.14
C GLY A 23 -4.36 -7.49 5.33
N GLU A 24 -4.91 -8.71 5.25
CA GLU A 24 -4.35 -9.81 4.47
C GLU A 24 -5.18 -10.12 3.23
N CYS A 25 -4.54 -10.65 2.18
CA CYS A 25 -5.24 -11.16 1.02
C CYS A 25 -5.68 -12.61 1.27
N LYS A 26 -6.99 -12.82 1.50
CA LYS A 26 -7.57 -14.14 1.73
C LYS A 26 -7.93 -14.81 0.40
N THR A 27 -7.28 -15.95 0.13
CA THR A 27 -7.55 -16.80 -1.03
C THR A 27 -7.72 -18.26 -0.60
N ARG A 28 -8.48 -19.03 -1.38
CA ARG A 28 -8.58 -20.48 -1.18
C ARG A 28 -7.23 -21.18 -1.37
N ASP A 29 -6.42 -20.70 -2.32
CA ASP A 29 -5.11 -21.29 -2.62
C ASP A 29 -4.10 -21.06 -1.48
N SER A 30 -4.03 -19.84 -0.93
CA SER A 30 -3.19 -19.54 0.23
C SER A 30 -3.61 -20.37 1.44
N GLN A 31 -4.92 -20.57 1.65
CA GLN A 31 -5.43 -21.41 2.72
C GLN A 31 -5.04 -22.88 2.52
N CYS A 32 -5.21 -23.44 1.31
CA CYS A 32 -4.78 -24.80 1.01
C CYS A 32 -3.29 -25.00 1.28
N LYS A 33 -2.45 -24.04 0.86
CA LYS A 33 -0.99 -24.10 1.07
C LYS A 33 -0.61 -23.96 2.53
N TYR A 34 -1.36 -23.17 3.31
CA TYR A 34 -1.15 -23.01 4.74
C TYR A 34 -1.41 -24.31 5.51
N ILE A 35 -2.48 -25.03 5.15
CA ILE A 35 -2.89 -26.26 5.86
C ILE A 35 -2.11 -27.49 5.38
N TRP A 36 -1.93 -27.63 4.06
CA TRP A 36 -1.41 -28.85 3.42
C TRP A 36 0.03 -28.73 2.91
N GLY A 37 0.65 -27.57 3.10
CA GLY A 37 1.97 -27.25 2.59
C GLY A 37 1.96 -26.72 1.16
N THR A 38 3.12 -26.21 0.72
CA THR A 38 3.27 -25.40 -0.49
C THR A 38 2.94 -26.11 -1.80
N LYS A 39 2.88 -27.45 -1.80
CA LYS A 39 2.51 -28.27 -2.97
C LYS A 39 1.00 -28.44 -3.14
N ALA A 40 0.21 -28.04 -2.16
CA ALA A 40 -1.24 -28.10 -2.26
C ALA A 40 -1.79 -26.99 -3.13
N GLY A 41 -2.97 -27.24 -3.67
CA GLY A 41 -3.71 -26.29 -4.48
C GLY A 41 -5.21 -26.45 -4.29
N VAL A 42 -5.96 -25.51 -4.85
CA VAL A 42 -7.42 -25.55 -4.83
C VAL A 42 -7.96 -26.70 -5.69
N SER A 43 -9.08 -27.29 -5.28
CA SER A 43 -9.81 -28.23 -6.10
C SER A 43 -10.57 -27.51 -7.22
N GLU A 44 -11.06 -28.28 -8.19
CA GLU A 44 -11.91 -27.73 -9.24
C GLU A 44 -13.25 -27.23 -8.68
N LYS A 45 -13.79 -26.17 -9.29
CA LYS A 45 -15.05 -25.54 -8.87
C LYS A 45 -16.21 -26.53 -8.77
N HIS A 46 -16.30 -27.47 -9.71
CA HIS A 46 -17.36 -28.48 -9.77
C HIS A 46 -17.40 -29.37 -8.52
N CYS A 47 -16.25 -29.66 -7.90
CA CYS A 47 -16.19 -30.44 -6.66
C CYS A 47 -16.96 -29.73 -5.54
N TYR A 48 -16.74 -28.42 -5.38
CA TYR A 48 -17.43 -27.62 -4.36
C TYR A 48 -18.93 -27.51 -4.65
N GLU A 49 -19.30 -27.23 -5.90
CA GLU A 49 -20.71 -27.06 -6.29
C GLU A 49 -21.53 -28.34 -6.11
N LYS A 50 -20.91 -29.51 -6.25
CA LYS A 50 -21.58 -30.79 -6.03
C LYS A 50 -21.55 -31.19 -4.55
N LEU A 51 -20.37 -31.45 -3.99
CA LEU A 51 -20.22 -32.09 -2.69
C LEU A 51 -20.78 -31.23 -1.55
N ASN A 52 -20.59 -29.91 -1.60
CA ASN A 52 -21.08 -29.04 -0.52
C ASN A 52 -22.60 -28.99 -0.46
N THR A 53 -23.28 -29.19 -1.59
CA THR A 53 -24.75 -29.19 -1.64
C THR A 53 -25.37 -30.52 -1.20
N GLU A 54 -24.56 -31.59 -1.15
CA GLU A 54 -25.00 -32.90 -0.65
C GLU A 54 -25.18 -32.88 0.88
N GLY A 55 -24.41 -32.05 1.60
CA GLY A 55 -24.51 -31.94 3.06
C GLY A 55 -24.09 -33.22 3.75
N THR A 56 -22.85 -33.65 3.50
CA THR A 56 -22.24 -34.87 4.07
C THR A 56 -20.90 -34.53 4.73
N GLU A 57 -20.24 -35.52 5.32
CA GLU A 57 -18.87 -35.37 5.86
C GLU A 57 -17.88 -34.83 4.80
N LYS A 58 -18.11 -35.15 3.51
CA LYS A 58 -17.23 -34.81 2.39
C LYS A 58 -17.46 -33.40 1.85
N GLY A 59 -18.58 -32.77 2.22
CA GLY A 59 -18.92 -31.42 1.80
C GLY A 59 -20.18 -30.92 2.50
N ASN A 60 -20.04 -29.81 3.23
CA ASN A 60 -21.13 -29.21 4.01
C ASN A 60 -20.84 -27.74 4.34
N CYS A 61 -21.81 -27.09 4.97
CA CYS A 61 -21.76 -25.70 5.44
C CYS A 61 -21.78 -25.59 6.97
N GLY A 62 -21.28 -26.62 7.65
CA GLY A 62 -21.33 -26.73 9.09
C GLY A 62 -22.15 -27.93 9.55
N LYS A 63 -22.30 -28.04 10.86
CA LYS A 63 -23.00 -29.12 11.54
C LYS A 63 -23.96 -28.53 12.57
N ASP A 64 -25.17 -29.08 12.63
CA ASP A 64 -26.17 -28.80 13.66
C ASP A 64 -26.38 -30.07 14.49
N GLY A 65 -25.75 -30.14 15.66
CA GLY A 65 -25.63 -31.37 16.44
C GLY A 65 -24.88 -32.47 15.67
N GLU A 66 -25.57 -33.55 15.33
CA GLU A 66 -25.02 -34.64 14.51
C GLU A 66 -25.27 -34.48 13.00
N LYS A 67 -26.11 -33.52 12.60
CA LYS A 67 -26.56 -33.38 11.23
C LYS A 67 -25.69 -32.41 10.44
N TRP A 68 -25.23 -32.85 9.27
CA TRP A 68 -24.53 -31.99 8.32
C TRP A 68 -25.50 -31.01 7.62
N ILE A 69 -25.07 -29.76 7.50
CA ILE A 69 -25.86 -28.71 6.88
C ILE A 69 -25.48 -28.62 5.39
N PRO A 70 -26.40 -28.87 4.44
CA PRO A 70 -26.13 -28.69 3.02
C PRO A 70 -25.99 -27.20 2.68
N CYS A 71 -25.12 -26.90 1.72
CA CYS A 71 -24.84 -25.54 1.31
C CYS A 71 -25.79 -24.98 0.27
N SER A 72 -26.05 -23.67 0.35
CA SER A 72 -26.85 -22.94 -0.64
C SER A 72 -25.99 -22.47 -1.82
N LYS A 73 -25.68 -23.35 -2.80
CA LYS A 73 -24.98 -23.12 -4.11
C LYS A 73 -23.65 -22.32 -4.14
N HIS A 74 -23.27 -21.57 -3.11
CA HIS A 74 -22.15 -20.62 -3.07
C HIS A 74 -21.36 -20.64 -1.74
N GLY A 75 -21.56 -21.65 -0.88
CA GLY A 75 -20.80 -21.84 0.37
C GLY A 75 -20.37 -23.29 0.59
N GLY A 76 -19.43 -23.52 1.51
CA GLY A 76 -19.04 -24.85 2.07
C GLY A 76 -17.61 -25.34 1.80
N ARG A 77 -17.03 -26.15 2.71
CA ARG A 77 -15.70 -26.79 2.60
C ARG A 77 -15.75 -28.30 2.98
N VAL A 78 -14.63 -28.98 2.75
CA VAL A 78 -14.24 -30.36 3.10
C VAL A 78 -13.63 -30.41 4.52
N LEU A 79 -14.10 -31.30 5.39
CA LEU A 79 -13.55 -31.52 6.73
C LEU A 79 -12.25 -32.33 6.73
N LEU A 80 -11.50 -32.16 7.81
CA LEU A 80 -10.44 -33.07 8.22
C LEU A 80 -10.87 -33.91 9.40
N ASP A 81 -10.30 -35.10 9.44
CA ASP A 81 -10.64 -36.22 10.32
C ASP A 81 -10.26 -35.99 11.79
N ASP A 82 -9.80 -34.79 12.17
CA ASP A 82 -9.24 -34.50 13.49
C ASP A 82 -9.97 -33.41 14.30
N ASP A 83 -11.21 -33.08 13.93
CA ASP A 83 -12.06 -32.09 14.64
C ASP A 83 -11.53 -30.63 14.56
N THR A 84 -10.52 -30.36 13.71
CA THR A 84 -10.00 -28.98 13.54
C THR A 84 -10.75 -28.20 12.46
N ASP A 85 -11.33 -27.05 12.84
CA ASP A 85 -12.07 -26.12 11.96
C ASP A 85 -11.20 -25.42 10.89
N LEU A 86 -9.91 -25.77 10.82
CA LEU A 86 -9.06 -25.53 9.64
C LEU A 86 -9.73 -26.08 8.38
N GLY A 87 -10.62 -27.05 8.59
CA GLY A 87 -11.83 -27.49 7.88
C GLY A 87 -12.63 -26.55 6.98
N TYR A 88 -12.69 -25.23 7.17
CA TYR A 88 -13.66 -24.38 6.45
C TYR A 88 -13.03 -23.24 5.65
N VAL A 89 -13.76 -22.76 4.64
CA VAL A 89 -13.31 -21.57 3.89
C VAL A 89 -13.21 -20.41 4.88
N GLU A 90 -12.01 -19.84 5.00
CA GLU A 90 -11.72 -18.75 5.92
C GLU A 90 -12.58 -17.51 5.63
N ASP A 91 -12.94 -16.80 6.70
CA ASP A 91 -13.59 -15.51 6.61
C ASP A 91 -12.72 -14.51 5.81
N GLY A 92 -13.40 -13.69 5.02
CA GLY A 92 -12.78 -12.82 4.03
C GLY A 92 -12.48 -13.48 2.69
N THR A 93 -12.58 -14.80 2.52
CA THR A 93 -12.27 -15.44 1.23
C THR A 93 -13.28 -15.06 0.14
N ALA A 94 -12.80 -14.81 -1.09
CA ALA A 94 -13.67 -14.52 -2.23
C ALA A 94 -14.56 -15.73 -2.60
N CYS A 95 -15.88 -15.52 -2.64
CA CYS A 95 -16.88 -16.54 -3.02
C CYS A 95 -17.76 -16.15 -4.21
N GLY A 96 -17.68 -14.90 -4.68
CA GLY A 96 -18.44 -14.41 -5.84
C GLY A 96 -18.08 -12.97 -6.23
N PRO A 97 -18.70 -12.44 -7.30
CA PRO A 97 -18.56 -11.04 -7.70
C PRO A 97 -19.04 -10.12 -6.57
N SER A 98 -18.15 -9.28 -6.04
CA SER A 98 -18.44 -8.41 -4.89
C SER A 98 -18.98 -9.14 -3.65
N MET A 99 -18.58 -10.39 -3.45
CA MET A 99 -18.96 -11.22 -2.31
C MET A 99 -17.74 -11.82 -1.61
N MET A 100 -17.88 -12.10 -0.31
CA MET A 100 -16.87 -12.80 0.49
C MET A 100 -17.52 -13.70 1.54
N CYS A 101 -16.77 -14.69 2.03
CA CYS A 101 -17.20 -15.58 3.10
C CYS A 101 -17.12 -14.85 4.45
N LEU A 102 -18.21 -14.88 5.22
CA LEU A 102 -18.24 -14.53 6.64
C LEU A 102 -19.19 -15.48 7.36
N GLU A 103 -18.79 -15.98 8.53
CA GLU A 103 -19.61 -16.90 9.34
C GLU A 103 -20.17 -18.07 8.50
N ARG A 104 -19.32 -18.65 7.64
CA ARG A 104 -19.65 -19.75 6.71
C ARG A 104 -20.68 -19.42 5.63
N LYS A 105 -21.06 -18.14 5.47
CA LYS A 105 -22.00 -17.66 4.44
C LYS A 105 -21.26 -16.83 3.40
N CYS A 106 -21.66 -16.97 2.13
CA CYS A 106 -21.21 -16.07 1.08
C CYS A 106 -22.11 -14.83 1.06
N VAL A 107 -21.59 -13.71 1.54
CA VAL A 107 -22.34 -12.47 1.73
C VAL A 107 -21.86 -11.37 0.77
N LEU A 108 -22.76 -10.43 0.45
CA LEU A 108 -22.42 -9.27 -0.37
C LEU A 108 -21.56 -8.30 0.44
N ILE A 109 -20.49 -7.78 -0.16
CA ILE A 109 -19.62 -6.79 0.50
C ILE A 109 -20.40 -5.52 0.86
N SER A 110 -21.36 -5.12 0.03
CA SER A 110 -22.25 -3.98 0.30
C SER A 110 -23.24 -4.21 1.45
N SER A 111 -23.44 -5.45 1.89
CA SER A 111 -24.28 -5.78 3.06
C SER A 111 -23.49 -5.80 4.36
N LEU A 112 -22.17 -5.62 4.29
CA LEU A 112 -21.32 -5.52 5.46
C LEU A 112 -21.42 -4.13 6.06
N ASN A 113 -21.35 -4.04 7.39
CA ASN A 113 -21.32 -2.78 8.13
C ASN A 113 -19.94 -2.10 8.05
N LEU A 114 -19.39 -1.94 6.84
CA LEU A 114 -18.13 -1.25 6.62
C LEU A 114 -18.35 0.25 6.64
N THR A 115 -17.52 0.97 7.39
CA THR A 115 -17.54 2.43 7.41
C THR A 115 -17.23 2.98 6.03
N ALA A 116 -18.12 3.81 5.50
CA ALA A 116 -17.94 4.40 4.17
C ALA A 116 -16.75 5.36 4.15
N CYS A 117 -15.94 5.28 3.10
CA CYS A 117 -14.89 6.26 2.84
C CYS A 117 -15.45 7.55 2.23
N PRO A 118 -14.73 8.68 2.37
CA PRO A 118 -15.04 9.91 1.68
C PRO A 118 -15.22 9.69 0.17
N SER A 119 -16.25 10.32 -0.38
CA SER A 119 -16.55 10.28 -1.81
C SER A 119 -16.60 11.71 -2.33
N GLY A 120 -15.96 11.95 -3.46
CA GLY A 120 -15.90 13.30 -4.05
C GLY A 120 -17.21 13.70 -4.74
N PRO A 121 -17.23 14.86 -5.42
CA PRO A 121 -18.44 15.43 -6.05
C PRO A 121 -19.14 14.49 -7.04
N ASN A 122 -18.40 13.55 -7.63
CA ASN A 122 -18.92 12.57 -8.59
C ASN A 122 -19.43 11.27 -7.92
N GLY A 123 -19.52 11.22 -6.59
CA GLY A 123 -19.98 10.05 -5.82
C GLY A 123 -19.03 8.85 -5.85
N ARG A 124 -17.80 9.03 -6.35
CA ARG A 124 -16.78 7.98 -6.38
C ARG A 124 -15.96 7.99 -5.10
N VAL A 125 -15.77 6.82 -4.51
CA VAL A 125 -14.92 6.62 -3.33
C VAL A 125 -13.51 7.13 -3.64
N CYS A 126 -12.98 7.99 -2.76
CA CYS A 126 -11.69 8.66 -2.92
C CYS A 126 -11.51 9.33 -4.30
N SER A 127 -12.60 9.82 -4.90
CA SER A 127 -12.63 10.42 -6.24
C SER A 127 -12.03 9.56 -7.36
N SER A 128 -11.85 8.25 -7.12
CA SER A 128 -11.05 7.35 -7.97
C SER A 128 -9.57 7.74 -8.14
N HIS A 129 -9.04 8.55 -7.22
CA HIS A 129 -7.64 8.99 -7.17
C HIS A 129 -6.99 8.61 -5.84
N GLY A 130 -7.37 7.46 -5.29
CA GLY A 130 -6.85 6.97 -4.04
C GLY A 130 -7.51 5.66 -3.62
N VAL A 131 -7.04 5.15 -2.48
CA VAL A 131 -7.46 3.87 -1.93
C VAL A 131 -8.03 4.09 -0.52
N CYS A 132 -9.23 3.56 -0.28
CA CYS A 132 -9.84 3.55 1.05
C CYS A 132 -9.12 2.56 1.97
N ASN A 133 -8.68 3.04 3.14
CA ASN A 133 -7.98 2.24 4.13
C ASN A 133 -8.87 1.80 5.30
N ASN A 134 -8.30 1.02 6.22
CA ASN A 134 -8.98 0.45 7.38
C ASN A 134 -9.48 1.47 8.43
N GLU A 135 -9.01 2.72 8.39
CA GLU A 135 -9.53 3.80 9.21
C GLU A 135 -10.67 4.58 8.52
N ALA A 136 -11.17 4.07 7.38
CA ALA A 136 -12.14 4.74 6.52
C ALA A 136 -11.68 6.13 6.05
N THR A 137 -10.38 6.27 5.80
CA THR A 137 -9.78 7.46 5.18
C THR A 137 -9.21 7.12 3.81
N CYS A 138 -9.04 8.13 2.96
CA CYS A 138 -8.48 7.97 1.63
C CYS A 138 -6.97 8.20 1.64
N THR A 139 -6.22 7.19 1.18
CA THR A 139 -4.80 7.34 0.83
C THR A 139 -4.72 7.73 -0.65
N CYS A 140 -4.40 8.99 -0.94
CA CYS A 140 -4.44 9.52 -2.31
C CYS A 140 -3.26 9.04 -3.17
N ASP A 141 -3.55 8.91 -4.47
CA ASP A 141 -2.56 8.63 -5.50
C ASP A 141 -1.61 9.83 -5.69
N GLU A 142 -0.52 9.59 -6.41
CA GLU A 142 0.44 10.65 -6.73
C GLU A 142 -0.25 11.82 -7.45
N PHE A 143 0.07 13.03 -7.01
CA PHE A 143 -0.52 14.30 -7.48
C PHE A 143 -1.97 14.58 -7.06
N TRP A 144 -2.51 13.84 -6.10
CA TRP A 144 -3.83 14.09 -5.54
C TRP A 144 -3.78 14.31 -4.03
N ALA A 145 -4.65 15.18 -3.53
CA ALA A 145 -4.73 15.60 -2.14
C ALA A 145 -6.17 15.86 -1.71
N GLY A 146 -6.34 16.09 -0.42
CA GLY A 146 -7.65 16.26 0.23
C GLY A 146 -8.16 14.98 0.87
N THR A 147 -9.23 15.12 1.66
CA THR A 147 -9.84 13.99 2.40
C THR A 147 -10.50 12.96 1.49
N ASP A 148 -10.90 13.37 0.28
CA ASP A 148 -11.57 12.57 -0.75
C ASP A 148 -10.76 12.47 -2.05
N CYS A 149 -9.49 12.93 -2.05
CA CYS A 149 -8.59 12.95 -3.20
C CYS A 149 -9.14 13.71 -4.43
N SER A 150 -9.96 14.74 -4.21
CA SER A 150 -10.53 15.56 -5.28
C SER A 150 -9.63 16.71 -5.76
N MET A 151 -8.59 17.06 -4.99
CA MET A 151 -7.71 18.19 -5.30
C MET A 151 -6.43 17.71 -6.00
N HIS A 152 -6.08 18.34 -7.13
CA HIS A 152 -4.82 18.06 -7.81
C HIS A 152 -3.67 18.86 -7.17
N ASP A 153 -2.63 18.18 -6.72
CA ASP A 153 -1.45 18.75 -6.05
C ASP A 153 -0.16 18.36 -6.79
N PRO A 154 0.27 19.16 -7.80
CA PRO A 154 1.47 18.85 -8.57
C PRO A 154 2.71 18.92 -7.67
N ARG A 155 3.67 18.00 -7.90
CA ARG A 155 4.97 18.07 -7.20
C ARG A 155 5.59 19.43 -7.46
N LYS A 156 5.94 20.14 -6.39
CA LYS A 156 6.72 21.37 -6.49
C LYS A 156 8.06 21.02 -7.14
N GLU A 157 8.35 21.61 -8.29
CA GLU A 157 9.69 21.47 -8.89
C GLU A 157 10.71 21.91 -7.83
N PRO A 158 11.81 21.14 -7.65
CA PRO A 158 12.90 21.60 -6.80
C PRO A 158 13.31 22.98 -7.30
N ALA A 159 13.45 23.94 -6.39
CA ALA A 159 14.00 25.23 -6.76
C ALA A 159 15.30 24.97 -7.52
N ALA A 160 15.44 25.54 -8.72
CA ALA A 160 16.67 25.46 -9.48
C ALA A 160 17.81 25.84 -8.53
N VAL A 161 18.80 24.95 -8.37
CA VAL A 161 20.01 25.27 -7.64
C VAL A 161 20.65 26.41 -8.43
N GLU A 162 20.59 27.63 -7.92
CA GLU A 162 21.39 28.72 -8.45
C GLU A 162 22.85 28.30 -8.28
N ASP A 163 23.51 28.00 -9.39
CA ASP A 163 24.95 27.75 -9.42
C ASP A 163 25.62 29.04 -8.95
N GLU A 164 26.15 29.07 -7.72
CA GLU A 164 27.07 30.11 -7.30
C GLU A 164 28.33 29.97 -8.16
N GLY A 165 28.28 30.59 -9.34
CA GLY A 165 29.41 30.68 -10.25
C GLY A 165 30.65 31.19 -9.51
N PRO A 166 31.85 30.81 -9.97
CA PRO A 166 33.09 31.07 -9.24
C PRO A 166 33.22 32.56 -8.91
N LYS A 167 33.18 32.89 -7.61
CA LYS A 167 33.47 34.23 -7.08
C LYS A 167 34.89 34.59 -7.52
N GLY A 168 34.99 35.38 -8.59
CA GLY A 168 36.25 35.95 -9.06
C GLY A 168 36.93 36.74 -7.92
N PRO A 169 38.27 36.88 -7.95
CA PRO A 169 38.99 37.55 -6.88
C PRO A 169 38.45 38.97 -6.70
N SER A 170 37.96 39.24 -5.49
CA SER A 170 37.45 40.56 -5.08
C SER A 170 38.49 41.64 -5.38
N ALA A 171 38.09 42.67 -6.13
CA ALA A 171 38.94 43.80 -6.54
C ALA A 171 39.63 44.50 -5.36
N THR A 172 39.11 44.32 -4.14
CA THR A 172 39.69 44.84 -2.90
C THR A 172 41.08 44.26 -2.59
N ASN A 173 41.34 43.01 -2.98
CA ASN A 173 42.65 42.36 -2.76
C ASN A 173 43.71 42.78 -3.78
N LEU A 174 43.32 43.29 -4.95
CA LEU A 174 44.22 43.83 -5.98
C LEU A 174 44.83 45.18 -5.59
N ILE A 175 44.09 45.99 -4.82
CA ILE A 175 44.53 47.33 -4.39
C ILE A 175 45.61 47.22 -3.30
N ILE A 176 45.47 46.30 -2.35
CA ILE A 176 46.41 46.12 -1.23
C ILE A 176 47.79 45.65 -1.74
N GLY A 177 47.82 44.73 -2.71
CA GLY A 177 49.08 44.26 -3.31
C GLY A 177 49.84 45.36 -4.06
N SER A 178 49.11 46.27 -4.71
CA SER A 178 49.71 47.38 -5.48
C SER A 178 50.35 48.44 -4.58
N ILE A 179 49.75 48.74 -3.42
CA ILE A 179 50.28 49.72 -2.45
C ILE A 179 51.53 49.16 -1.75
N ALA A 180 51.50 47.90 -1.30
CA ALA A 180 52.65 47.26 -0.68
C ALA A 180 53.84 47.14 -1.65
N GLY A 181 53.59 46.81 -2.92
CA GLY A 181 54.62 46.74 -3.96
C GLY A 181 55.28 48.09 -4.24
N ALA A 182 54.50 49.18 -4.32
CA ALA A 182 55.03 50.52 -4.54
C ALA A 182 55.90 51.02 -3.37
N ILE A 183 55.48 50.75 -2.12
CA ILE A 183 56.23 51.13 -0.91
C ILE A 183 57.57 50.37 -0.86
N LEU A 184 57.58 49.07 -1.16
CA LEU A 184 58.80 48.27 -1.18
C LEU A 184 59.79 48.76 -2.24
N MET A 185 59.31 49.08 -3.45
CA MET A 185 60.16 49.63 -4.51
C MET A 185 60.73 50.99 -4.15
N ALA A 186 59.94 51.87 -3.54
CA ALA A 186 60.42 53.17 -3.07
C ALA A 186 61.50 53.03 -1.97
N ALA A 187 61.34 52.08 -1.04
CA ALA A 187 62.34 51.79 -0.02
C ALA A 187 63.66 51.26 -0.59
N ILE A 188 63.62 50.44 -1.64
CA ILE A 188 64.83 49.96 -2.33
C ILE A 188 65.54 51.10 -3.07
N VAL A 189 64.79 51.97 -3.77
CA VAL A 189 65.36 53.11 -4.50
C VAL A 189 65.99 54.13 -3.54
N LEU A 190 65.35 54.42 -2.40
CA LEU A 190 65.88 55.36 -1.41
C LEU A 190 66.96 54.74 -0.51
N GLY A 191 66.87 53.45 -0.21
CA GLY A 191 67.89 52.73 0.57
C GLY A 191 69.17 52.44 -0.22
N GLY A 192 69.07 52.31 -1.54
CA GLY A 192 70.20 51.99 -2.42
C GLY A 192 71.22 53.13 -2.64
N THR A 193 70.87 54.38 -2.32
CA THR A 193 71.79 55.53 -2.46
C THR A 193 72.51 55.91 -1.17
N GLY A 194 72.30 55.18 -0.06
CA GLY A 194 72.78 55.57 1.27
C GLY A 194 74.13 54.98 1.71
N TRP A 195 74.72 54.05 0.97
CA TRP A 195 76.01 53.42 1.34
C TRP A 195 77.02 53.60 0.21
N GLY A 196 77.61 54.79 0.18
CA GLY A 196 78.72 55.17 -0.68
C GLY A 196 79.14 56.59 -0.35
N PHE A 197 80.23 56.69 0.41
CA PHE A 197 80.90 57.87 1.00
C PHE A 197 80.54 58.20 2.45
#